data_AF-A0A218ZNR4-F1
#
_entry.id   AF-A0A218ZNR4-F1
#
_cell.length_a   1.000
_cell.length_b   1.000
_cell.length_c   1.000
_cell.angle_alpha   90.00
_cell.angle_beta   90.00
_cell.angle_gamma   90.00
#
_symmetry.space_group_name_H-M   'P 1'
#
loop_
_entity.id
_entity.type
_entity.pdbx_description
1 polymer ?
#
loop_
_entity_poly.entity_id
_entity_poly.type
_entity_poly.pdbx_seq_one_letter_code
_entity_poly.pdbx_strand_id
1 'polypeptide(L)'
;MKEMSVEVLNLARNFDVESGKPSVVVSFGNCIDSTPDVRERVEASGQTAQPDKTIANRVILFVPDVSETPYILGSKWNLKIEDNGSISITRDM
;
A
#
# COMPACT_ATOMS: atom_id res chain seq x y z
N MET A 1 -3.78 -15.27 13.39
CA MET A 1 -2.88 -15.19 12.21
C MET A 1 -3.68 -14.93 10.94
N LYS A 2 -3.33 -13.89 10.18
CA LYS A 2 -3.98 -13.57 8.90
C LYS A 2 -2.91 -13.34 7.83
N GLU A 3 -3.06 -14.03 6.69
CA GLU A 3 -2.22 -13.89 5.51
C GLU A 3 -3.09 -13.43 4.34
N MET A 4 -2.57 -12.51 3.53
CA MET A 4 -3.29 -12.00 2.36
C MET A 4 -2.32 -11.61 1.25
N SER A 5 -2.72 -11.87 0.01
CA SER A 5 -2.02 -11.41 -1.18
C SER A 5 -2.35 -9.93 -1.42
N VAL A 6 -1.31 -9.11 -1.56
CA VAL A 6 -1.36 -7.66 -1.78
C VAL A 6 -0.53 -7.29 -2.99
N GLU A 7 -0.78 -6.13 -3.56
CA GLU A 7 -0.04 -5.59 -4.71
C GLU A 7 0.66 -4.29 -4.34
N VAL A 8 1.78 -4.00 -5.00
CA VAL A 8 2.41 -2.67 -4.94
C VAL A 8 1.56 -1.67 -5.71
N LEU A 9 0.82 -0.82 -4.99
CA LEU A 9 -0.10 0.17 -5.54
C LEU A 9 0.58 1.48 -5.94
N ASN A 10 1.64 1.87 -5.22
CA ASN A 10 2.32 3.14 -5.44
C ASN A 10 3.80 3.06 -5.07
N LEU A 11 4.62 3.75 -5.86
CA LEU A 11 6.03 4.02 -5.61
C LEU A 11 6.27 5.51 -5.85
N ALA A 12 6.41 6.27 -4.78
CA ALA A 12 6.62 7.71 -4.86
C ALA A 12 7.90 8.12 -4.15
N ARG A 13 8.61 9.09 -4.72
CA ARG A 13 9.72 9.73 -4.02
C ARG A 13 9.16 10.53 -2.85
N ASN A 14 9.90 10.53 -1.76
CA ASN A 14 9.62 11.30 -0.57
C ASN A 14 10.93 11.77 0.07
N PHE A 15 10.82 12.49 1.17
CA PHE A 15 11.93 12.83 2.04
C PHE A 15 11.60 12.37 3.46
N ASP A 16 12.58 11.77 4.12
CA ASP A 16 12.51 11.57 5.55
C ASP A 16 12.56 12.95 6.23
N VAL A 17 11.54 13.29 7.03
CA VAL A 17 11.37 14.64 7.58
C VAL A 17 12.41 14.95 8.64
N GLU A 18 12.88 13.93 9.37
CA GLU A 18 13.87 14.09 10.43
C GLU A 18 15.28 14.34 9.85
N SER A 19 15.70 13.53 8.89
CA SER A 19 17.05 13.59 8.31
C SER A 19 17.17 14.42 7.05
N GLY A 20 16.05 14.79 6.42
CA GLY A 20 16.00 15.48 5.12
C GLY A 20 16.48 14.63 3.94
N LYS A 21 16.77 13.34 4.16
CA LYS A 21 17.30 12.45 3.12
C LYS A 21 16.20 11.98 2.17
N PRO A 22 16.52 11.73 0.89
CA PRO A 22 15.59 11.10 -0.03
C PRO A 22 15.11 9.75 0.51
N SER A 23 13.84 9.45 0.33
CA SER A 23 13.21 8.17 0.66
C SER A 23 12.21 7.77 -0.42
N VAL A 24 11.74 6.52 -0.37
CA VAL A 24 10.63 6.04 -1.20
C VAL A 24 9.46 5.68 -0.32
N VAL A 25 8.29 6.17 -0.69
CA VAL A 25 7.02 5.71 -0.15
C VAL A 25 6.52 4.58 -1.03
N VAL A 26 6.44 3.39 -0.43
CA VAL A 26 5.90 2.19 -1.05
C VAL A 26 4.53 1.93 -0.44
N SER A 27 3.52 1.68 -1.27
CA SER A 27 2.19 1.31 -0.79
C SER A 27 1.83 -0.08 -1.26
N PHE A 28 1.43 -0.93 -0.32
CA PHE A 28 0.88 -2.26 -0.58
C PHE A 28 -0.60 -2.27 -0.29
N GLY A 29 -1.38 -3.03 -1.03
CA GLY A 29 -2.80 -3.19 -0.74
C GLY A 29 -3.57 -3.91 -1.83
N ASN A 30 -4.89 -3.82 -1.75
CA ASN A 30 -5.80 -4.36 -2.73
C ASN A 30 -6.74 -3.25 -3.21
N CYS A 31 -7.02 -3.27 -4.50
CA CYS A 31 -8.07 -2.47 -5.09
C CYS A 31 -9.31 -3.32 -5.32
N ILE A 32 -10.48 -2.76 -5.04
CA ILE A 32 -11.79 -3.32 -5.38
C ILE A 32 -12.44 -2.48 -6.45
N ASP A 33 -13.42 -3.05 -7.15
CA ASP A 33 -14.23 -2.29 -8.10
C ASP A 33 -15.03 -1.21 -7.38
N SER A 34 -14.97 0.00 -7.91
CA SER A 34 -15.68 1.18 -7.40
C SER A 34 -17.12 1.18 -7.90
N THR A 35 -17.97 0.35 -7.27
CA THR A 35 -19.42 0.39 -7.51
C THR A 35 -20.00 1.73 -7.01
N PRO A 36 -21.18 2.17 -7.50
CA PRO A 36 -21.81 3.40 -7.01
C PRO A 36 -21.94 3.46 -5.49
N ASP A 37 -22.38 2.36 -4.85
CA ASP A 37 -22.53 2.27 -3.39
C ASP A 37 -21.18 2.37 -2.66
N VAL A 38 -20.12 1.77 -3.19
CA VAL A 38 -18.77 1.86 -2.60
C VAL A 38 -18.25 3.28 -2.71
N ARG A 39 -18.42 3.91 -3.87
CA ARG A 39 -17.99 5.27 -4.15
C ARG A 39 -18.64 6.27 -3.20
N GLU A 40 -19.96 6.21 -3.06
CA GLU A 40 -20.73 7.08 -2.16
C GLU A 40 -20.20 6.98 -0.71
N ARG A 41 -19.95 5.76 -0.24
CA ARG A 41 -19.42 5.56 1.13
C ARG A 41 -18.01 6.08 1.31
N VAL A 42 -17.14 5.89 0.32
CA VAL A 42 -15.74 6.35 0.36
C VAL A 42 -15.70 7.88 0.33
N GLU A 43 -16.45 8.51 -0.56
CA GLU A 43 -16.57 9.97 -0.65
C GLU A 43 -17.17 10.57 0.62
N ALA A 44 -18.18 9.93 1.22
CA ALA A 44 -18.76 10.34 2.51
C ALA A 44 -17.74 10.28 3.67
N SER A 45 -16.71 9.45 3.57
CA SER A 45 -15.61 9.39 4.54
C SER A 45 -14.54 10.47 4.33
N GLY A 46 -14.70 11.35 3.34
CA GLY A 46 -13.72 12.37 2.96
C GLY A 46 -12.55 11.84 2.14
N GLN A 47 -12.62 10.59 1.68
CA GLN A 47 -11.64 10.01 0.77
C GLN A 47 -12.08 10.22 -0.68
N THR A 48 -11.13 10.48 -1.58
CA THR A 48 -11.43 10.49 -3.01
C THR A 48 -11.50 9.06 -3.53
N ALA A 49 -12.67 8.63 -3.99
CA ALA A 49 -12.83 7.40 -4.73
C ALA A 49 -12.41 7.61 -6.19
N GLN A 50 -11.70 6.64 -6.80
CA GLN A 50 -11.51 6.69 -8.27
C GLN A 50 -12.75 6.10 -8.97
N PRO A 51 -12.97 6.44 -10.25
CA PRO A 51 -14.19 6.07 -10.97
C PRO A 51 -14.39 4.56 -11.14
N ASP A 52 -13.30 3.80 -11.19
CA ASP A 52 -13.26 2.38 -11.57
C ASP A 52 -12.72 1.49 -10.44
N LYS A 53 -11.74 1.98 -9.68
CA LYS A 53 -11.14 1.24 -8.55
C LYS A 53 -11.10 2.05 -7.26
N THR A 54 -11.24 1.39 -6.12
CA THR A 54 -11.04 1.98 -4.80
C THR A 54 -10.07 1.12 -3.99
N ILE A 55 -9.19 1.75 -3.22
CA ILE A 55 -8.25 1.05 -2.33
C ILE A 55 -9.04 0.51 -1.13
N ALA A 56 -9.11 -0.81 -0.98
CA ALA A 56 -9.85 -1.46 0.12
C ALA A 56 -9.04 -1.52 1.43
N ASN A 57 -7.73 -1.71 1.30
CA ASN A 57 -6.77 -1.82 2.38
C ASN A 57 -5.42 -1.28 1.89
N ARG A 58 -4.67 -0.58 2.76
CA ARG A 58 -3.37 -0.02 2.40
C ARG A 58 -2.40 -0.10 3.57
N VAL A 59 -1.20 -0.59 3.30
CA VAL A 59 -0.02 -0.45 4.16
C VAL A 59 0.95 0.47 3.44
N ILE A 60 1.47 1.48 4.14
CA ILE A 60 2.43 2.45 3.59
C ILE A 60 3.75 2.26 4.34
N LEU A 61 4.82 2.01 3.59
CA LEU A 61 6.18 1.92 4.11
C LEU A 61 7.02 3.07 3.56
N PHE A 62 7.81 3.69 4.45
CA PHE A 62 8.80 4.70 4.09
C PHE A 62 10.16 4.01 4.10
N VAL A 63 10.77 3.91 2.92
CA VAL A 63 12.04 3.20 2.71
C VAL A 63 13.15 4.26 2.58
N PRO A 64 14.11 4.33 3.52
CA PRO A 64 15.14 5.37 3.51
C PRO A 64 16.10 5.29 2.33
N ASP A 65 16.28 4.12 1.73
CA ASP A 65 17.20 3.94 0.59
C ASP A 65 16.43 3.74 -0.72
N VAL A 66 16.53 4.73 -1.60
CA VAL A 66 15.89 4.76 -2.91
C VAL A 66 16.63 3.88 -3.93
N SER A 67 17.92 3.63 -3.72
CA SER A 67 18.79 3.00 -4.72
C SER A 67 18.64 1.48 -4.82
N GLU A 68 17.95 0.86 -3.86
CA GLU A 68 17.85 -0.59 -3.74
C GLU A 68 16.42 -1.13 -3.60
N THR A 69 15.38 -0.33 -3.84
CA THR A 69 13.99 -0.79 -3.67
C THR A 69 13.66 -1.94 -4.65
N PRO A 70 13.41 -3.18 -4.19
CA PRO A 70 13.06 -4.31 -5.05
C PRO A 70 11.60 -4.26 -5.53
N TYR A 71 10.87 -3.19 -5.20
CA TYR A 71 9.43 -3.06 -5.43
C TYR A 71 9.13 -2.62 -6.85
N ILE A 72 8.20 -3.32 -7.49
CA ILE A 72 7.73 -3.05 -8.85
C ILE A 72 6.22 -2.78 -8.77
N LEU A 73 5.73 -1.71 -9.37
CA LEU A 73 4.28 -1.42 -9.43
C LEU A 73 3.51 -2.63 -9.97
N GLY A 74 2.40 -2.98 -9.30
CA GLY A 74 1.57 -4.14 -9.64
C GLY A 74 2.16 -5.51 -9.28
N SER A 75 3.39 -5.58 -8.75
CA SER A 75 3.93 -6.86 -8.27
C SER A 75 3.16 -7.36 -7.04
N LYS A 76 3.02 -8.68 -6.94
CA LYS A 76 2.29 -9.36 -5.86
C LYS A 76 3.21 -9.77 -4.71
N TRP A 77 2.69 -9.63 -3.51
CA TRP A 77 3.39 -9.86 -2.25
C TRP A 77 2.44 -10.50 -1.23
N ASN A 78 2.99 -11.24 -0.28
CA ASN A 78 2.26 -11.76 0.86
C ASN A 78 2.44 -10.83 2.05
N LEU A 79 1.32 -10.37 2.59
CA LEU A 79 1.22 -9.63 3.84
C LEU A 79 0.76 -10.59 4.94
N LYS A 80 1.63 -10.81 5.93
CA LYS A 80 1.33 -11.60 7.13
C LYS A 80 1.24 -10.68 8.33
N ILE A 81 0.13 -10.76 9.07
CA ILE A 81 -0.07 -10.08 10.36
C ILE A 81 -0.18 -11.14 11.45
N GLU A 82 0.75 -11.10 12.39
CA GLU A 82 0.80 -12.01 13.52
C GLU A 82 0.02 -11.49 14.73
N ASP A 83 -0.28 -12.38 15.67
CA ASP A 83 -1.14 -12.06 16.83
C ASP A 83 -0.44 -11.11 17.83
N ASN A 84 0.90 -11.00 17.75
CA ASN A 84 1.69 -10.03 18.51
C ASN A 84 1.74 -8.63 17.84
N GLY A 85 1.03 -8.43 16.73
CA GLY A 85 1.03 -7.19 15.95
C GLY A 85 2.21 -7.05 14.99
N SER A 86 3.08 -8.04 14.86
CA SER A 86 4.16 -8.02 13.87
C SER A 86 3.58 -8.11 12.46
N ILE A 87 4.24 -7.42 11.51
CA ILE A 87 3.86 -7.40 10.10
C ILE A 87 5.07 -7.87 9.28
N SER A 88 4.86 -8.85 8.42
CA SER A 88 5.84 -9.31 7.44
C SER A 88 5.30 -9.13 6.03
N ILE A 89 6.11 -8.55 5.13
CA ILE A 89 5.79 -8.38 3.71
C ILE A 89 6.86 -9.10 2.91
N THR A 90 6.48 -10.13 2.16
CA THR A 90 7.41 -10.98 1.41
C THR A 90 6.96 -11.14 -0.03
N ARG A 91 7.90 -11.24 -0.97
CA ARG A 91 7.57 -11.35 -2.40
C ARG A 91 6.94 -12.71 -2.65
N ASP A 92 5.81 -12.71 -3.38
CA ASP A 92 5.19 -13.96 -3.83
C ASP A 92 6.11 -14.56 -4.91
N MET A 93 6.57 -15.79 -4.70
CA MET A 93 7.51 -16.48 -5.62
C MET A 93 6.81 -16.99 -6.87
#